data_AF-A0A1J5PW35-F1
#
_entry.id   AF-A0A1J5PW35-F1
#
_cell.length_a   1.000
_cell.length_b   1.000
_cell.length_c   1.000
_cell.angle_alpha   90.00
_cell.angle_beta   90.00
_cell.angle_gamma   90.00
#
_symmetry.space_group_name_H-M   'P 1'
#
loop_
_entity.id
_entity.type
_entity.pdbx_description
1 polymer ?
#
loop_
_entity_poly.entity_id
_entity_poly.type
_entity_poly.pdbx_seq_one_letter_code
_entity_poly.pdbx_strand_id
1 'polypeptide(L)'
;MLREGAVRVDGLPLVFTAVGAQSLPRGTRVRVQITGTDLITLEVHGRVLSQLDMSVPAAQSATEAEEEEDAAGLAAPISVAVDSEDAQAATEPTGTDEQAS
;
A
#
# COMPACT_ATOMS: atom_id res chain seq x y z
N MET A 1 17.56 18.56 7.50
CA MET A 1 16.11 18.84 7.36
C MET A 1 15.59 17.97 6.23
N LEU A 2 14.50 17.22 6.44
CA LEU A 2 13.88 16.42 5.37
C LEU A 2 13.07 17.37 4.46
N ARG A 3 13.15 17.22 3.13
CA ARG A 3 12.40 18.06 2.17
C ARG A 3 10.89 17.88 2.43
N GLU A 4 10.12 18.97 2.48
CA GLU A 4 8.66 18.89 2.52
C GLU A 4 8.13 18.21 1.25
N GLY A 5 7.10 17.36 1.37
CA GLY A 5 6.57 16.58 0.25
C GLY A 5 7.49 15.48 -0.28
N ALA A 6 8.48 15.03 0.52
CA ALA A 6 9.29 13.86 0.18
C ALA A 6 8.45 12.58 0.22
N VAL A 7 8.51 11.81 -0.86
CA VAL A 7 7.85 10.51 -1.04
C VAL A 7 8.93 9.44 -1.17
N ARG A 8 8.74 8.33 -0.47
CA ARG A 8 9.55 7.12 -0.59
C ARG A 8 8.83 6.11 -1.46
N VAL A 9 9.57 5.43 -2.33
CA VAL A 9 9.03 4.30 -3.10
C VAL A 9 9.15 3.02 -2.27
N ASP A 10 8.05 2.29 -2.15
CA ASP A 10 8.05 1.02 -1.43
C ASP A 10 8.96 -0.01 -2.12
N GLY A 11 9.77 -0.72 -1.33
CA GLY A 11 10.70 -1.74 -1.82
C GLY A 11 11.96 -1.21 -2.52
N LEU A 12 12.12 0.11 -2.67
CA LEU A 12 13.28 0.74 -3.32
C LEU A 12 13.93 1.79 -2.40
N PRO A 13 15.26 1.96 -2.44
CA PRO A 13 15.96 3.03 -1.71
C PRO A 13 15.81 4.38 -2.43
N LEU A 14 14.61 4.70 -2.93
CA LEU A 14 14.36 5.90 -3.73
C LEU A 14 13.44 6.85 -2.97
N VAL A 15 13.92 8.09 -2.80
CA VAL A 15 13.17 9.21 -2.20
C VAL A 15 13.25 10.41 -3.12
N PHE A 16 12.10 11.00 -3.44
CA PHE A 16 12.01 12.16 -4.31
C PHE A 16 10.83 13.05 -3.89
N THR A 17 10.78 14.29 -4.38
CA THR A 17 9.66 15.20 -4.12
C THR A 17 8.58 15.04 -5.16
N ALA A 18 7.32 14.93 -4.73
CA ALA A 18 6.17 14.88 -5.64
C ALA A 18 5.25 16.08 -5.43
N VAL A 19 4.82 16.70 -6.52
CA VAL A 19 3.85 17.79 -6.47
C VAL A 19 2.52 17.25 -5.92
N GLY A 20 2.01 17.88 -4.87
CA GLY A 20 0.77 17.50 -4.18
C GLY A 20 0.99 16.67 -2.92
N ALA A 21 2.23 16.28 -2.62
CA ALA A 21 2.55 15.53 -1.39
C ALA A 21 2.78 16.44 -0.17
N GLN A 22 3.03 17.74 -0.36
CA GLN A 22 3.38 18.67 0.72
C GLN A 22 2.25 18.88 1.75
N SER A 23 0.99 18.70 1.35
CA SER A 23 -0.18 18.89 2.22
C SER A 23 -0.63 17.62 2.92
N LEU A 24 0.04 16.49 2.69
CA LEU A 24 -0.36 15.20 3.24
C LEU A 24 0.33 14.93 4.58
N PRO A 25 -0.36 14.28 5.53
CA PRO A 25 0.28 13.75 6.73
C PRO A 25 1.44 12.83 6.37
N ARG A 26 2.44 12.78 7.25
CA ARG A 26 3.55 11.84 7.08
C ARG A 26 3.03 10.40 7.12
N GLY A 27 3.53 9.57 6.21
CA GLY A 27 3.17 8.15 6.15
C GLY A 27 1.92 7.84 5.33
N THR A 28 1.20 8.84 4.80
CA THR A 28 0.09 8.61 3.87
C THR A 28 0.58 7.88 2.61
N ARG A 29 0.00 6.71 2.30
CA ARG A 29 0.31 6.02 1.05
C ARG A 29 -0.39 6.71 -0.11
N VAL A 30 0.37 6.95 -1.17
CA VAL A 30 -0.09 7.64 -2.37
C VAL A 30 0.28 6.89 -3.62
N ARG A 31 -0.57 6.98 -4.63
CA ARG A 31 -0.22 6.64 -6.00
C ARG A 31 0.35 7.89 -6.67
N VAL A 32 1.52 7.76 -7.29
CA VAL A 32 2.25 8.86 -7.92
C VAL A 32 2.52 8.54 -9.38
N GLN A 33 2.41 9.53 -10.25
CA GLN A 33 2.87 9.48 -11.63
C GLN A 33 4.28 10.06 -11.71
N ILE A 34 5.22 9.33 -12.32
CA ILE A 34 6.53 9.87 -12.67
C ILE A 34 6.38 10.74 -13.92
N THR A 35 6.83 12.00 -13.83
CA THR A 35 6.68 12.99 -14.91
C THR A 35 7.97 13.19 -15.70
N GLY A 36 9.11 12.77 -15.14
CA GLY A 36 10.41 12.85 -15.80
C GLY A 36 11.57 12.59 -14.84
N THR A 37 12.77 12.52 -15.42
CA THR A 37 14.02 12.33 -14.69
C THR A 37 15.08 13.26 -15.25
N ASP A 38 15.82 13.94 -14.38
CA ASP A 38 16.99 14.71 -14.74
C ASP A 38 18.24 13.88 -14.48
N LEU A 39 18.97 13.54 -15.54
CA LEU A 39 20.17 12.69 -15.47
C LEU A 39 21.44 13.46 -15.11
N ILE A 40 21.41 14.80 -15.17
CA ILE A 40 22.53 15.64 -14.76
C ILE A 40 22.50 15.82 -13.24
N THR A 41 21.33 16.14 -12.70
CA THR A 41 21.14 16.33 -11.25
C THR A 41 20.77 15.03 -10.52
N LEU A 42 20.50 13.96 -11.27
CA LEU A 42 20.06 12.65 -10.77
C LEU A 42 18.76 12.74 -9.95
N GLU A 43 17.83 13.60 -10.38
CA GLU A 43 16.55 13.79 -9.72
C GLU A 43 15.40 13.10 -10.47
N VAL A 44 14.41 12.65 -9.71
CA VAL A 44 13.16 12.08 -10.22
C VAL A 44 12.02 13.04 -9.89
N HIS A 45 11.20 13.36 -10.89
CA HIS A 45 10.03 14.22 -10.73
C HIS A 45 8.75 13.42 -10.81
N GLY A 46 7.77 13.76 -9.97
CA GLY A 46 6.46 13.15 -10.04
C GLY A 46 5.34 14.00 -9.47
N ARG A 47 4.12 13.52 -9.66
CA ARG A 47 2.87 14.15 -9.23
C ARG A 47 1.97 13.14 -8.55
N VAL A 48 1.38 13.51 -7.42
CA VAL A 48 0.39 12.68 -6.71
C VAL A 48 -0.89 12.56 -7.55
N LEU A 49 -1.38 11.33 -7.72
CA LEU A 49 -2.64 11.04 -8.39
C LEU A 49 -3.79 10.82 -7.40
N SER A 50 -3.57 10.01 -6.37
CA SER A 50 -4.57 9.70 -5.35
C SER A 50 -3.92 9.15 -4.07
N GLN A 51 -4.66 9.16 -2.96
CA GLN A 51 -4.30 8.46 -1.72
C GLN A 51 -4.80 7.01 -1.79
N LEU A 52 -4.01 6.08 -1.26
CA LEU A 52 -4.30 4.63 -1.31
C LEU A 52 -5.08 4.15 -0.07
N ASP A 53 -4.87 4.77 1.10
CA ASP A 53 -5.48 4.33 2.37
C ASP A 53 -6.79 5.07 2.72
N MET A 54 -7.39 5.75 1.74
CA MET A 54 -8.74 6.30 1.90
C MET A 54 -9.70 5.13 2.02
N SER A 55 -10.15 4.83 3.24
CA SER A 55 -11.38 4.06 3.45
C SER A 55 -12.46 4.82 2.70
N VAL A 56 -12.93 4.25 1.60
CA VAL A 56 -14.10 4.78 0.88
C VAL A 56 -15.18 4.85 1.94
N PRO A 57 -15.66 6.04 2.35
CA PRO A 57 -16.84 6.08 3.19
C PRO A 57 -17.89 5.35 2.37
N ALA A 58 -18.36 4.20 2.90
CA ALA A 58 -19.53 3.54 2.36
C ALA A 58 -20.54 4.68 2.17
N ALA A 59 -20.89 4.94 0.90
CA ALA A 59 -21.85 5.98 0.59
C ALA A 59 -22.99 5.74 1.57
N GLN A 60 -23.21 6.70 2.48
CA GLN A 60 -24.35 6.64 3.38
C GLN A 60 -25.54 6.66 2.44
N SER A 61 -26.07 5.46 2.15
CA SER A 61 -27.37 5.31 1.55
C SER A 61 -28.29 6.03 2.53
N ALA A 62 -28.69 7.25 2.15
CA ALA A 62 -29.87 7.88 2.69
C ALA A 62 -31.04 6.99 2.29
N THR A 63 -31.24 5.92 3.07
CA THR A 63 -32.45 5.13 3.04
C THR A 63 -33.27 5.64 4.21
N GLU A 64 -33.98 6.74 3.98
CA GLU A 64 -35.26 6.96 4.64
C GLU A 64 -36.22 5.91 4.04
N ALA A 65 -36.24 4.72 4.64
CA ALA A 65 -37.31 3.75 4.45
C ALA A 65 -38.06 3.66 5.78
N GLU A 66 -39.13 4.44 5.88
CA GLU A 66 -40.22 4.13 6.78
C GLU A 66 -40.98 2.93 6.20
N GLU A 67 -41.21 1.94 7.08
CA GLU A 67 -42.29 0.94 7.06
C GLU A 67 -42.34 -0.05 5.87
N GLU A 68 -42.01 -1.33 6.13
CA GLU A 68 -42.99 -2.36 6.51
C GLU A 68 -42.33 -3.74 6.60
N GLU A 69 -42.94 -4.59 7.41
CA GLU A 69 -42.52 -5.90 7.88
C GLU A 69 -42.26 -6.92 6.74
N ASP A 70 -41.10 -7.58 6.83
CA ASP A 70 -40.79 -8.99 6.45
C ASP A 70 -39.38 -9.09 5.83
N ALA A 71 -38.35 -8.88 6.67
CA ALA A 71 -36.95 -9.07 6.29
C ALA A 71 -36.42 -10.41 6.83
N ALA A 72 -37.13 -11.51 6.56
CA ALA A 72 -36.56 -12.85 6.62
C ALA A 72 -35.72 -13.12 5.36
N GLY A 73 -34.61 -12.40 5.23
CA GLY A 73 -33.66 -12.60 4.16
C GLY A 73 -32.55 -11.58 4.26
N LEU A 74 -31.33 -11.98 3.90
CA LEU A 74 -30.13 -11.12 3.75
C LEU A 74 -29.23 -11.01 4.98
N ALA A 75 -28.73 -12.15 5.47
CA ALA A 75 -27.30 -12.32 5.73
C ALA A 75 -26.97 -13.80 5.93
N ALA A 76 -26.66 -14.52 4.84
CA ALA A 76 -26.00 -15.82 5.00
C ALA A 76 -24.52 -15.57 5.37
N PRO A 77 -23.99 -16.20 6.43
CA PRO A 77 -22.59 -16.03 6.83
C PRO A 77 -21.65 -16.67 5.80
N ILE A 78 -20.66 -15.90 5.35
CA ILE A 78 -19.65 -16.34 4.37
C ILE A 78 -18.61 -17.19 5.11
N SER A 79 -18.51 -18.49 4.80
CA SER A 79 -17.44 -19.35 5.32
C SER A 79 -16.23 -19.30 4.39
N VAL A 80 -15.08 -18.91 4.93
CA VAL A 80 -13.79 -18.88 4.23
C VAL A 80 -12.95 -20.05 4.72
N ALA A 81 -12.64 -21.01 3.85
CA ALA A 81 -11.65 -22.04 4.13
C ALA A 81 -10.27 -21.52 3.71
N VAL A 82 -9.42 -21.25 4.70
CA VAL A 82 -8.01 -20.94 4.46
C VAL A 82 -7.25 -22.25 4.54
N ASP A 83 -6.76 -22.73 3.40
CA ASP A 83 -5.74 -23.76 3.36
C ASP A 83 -4.38 -23.08 3.54
N SER A 84 -3.69 -23.40 4.65
CA SER A 84 -2.37 -22.88 4.99
C SER A 84 -1.36 -24.01 4.91
N GLU A 85 -0.96 -24.36 3.70
CA GLU A 85 0.30 -25.06 3.46
C GLU A 85 1.40 -24.03 3.14
N ASP A 86 1.77 -23.21 4.12
CA ASP A 86 3.08 -22.55 4.14
C ASP A 86 4.03 -23.43 4.96
N ALA A 87 4.51 -24.50 4.33
CA ALA A 87 5.59 -25.30 4.88
C ALA A 87 6.91 -24.57 4.64
N GLN A 88 7.23 -23.64 5.54
CA GLN A 88 8.58 -23.14 5.70
C GLN A 88 9.50 -24.29 6.13
N ALA A 89 10.29 -24.81 5.18
CA ALA A 89 11.52 -25.54 5.48
C ALA A 89 12.69 -24.80 4.82
N ALA A 90 13.26 -23.87 5.56
CA ALA A 90 14.61 -23.42 5.33
C ALA A 90 15.56 -24.59 5.64
N THR A 91 16.32 -25.08 4.66
CA THR A 91 17.53 -25.86 4.90
C THR A 91 18.55 -25.54 3.81
N GLU A 92 19.45 -24.62 4.19
CA GLU A 92 20.89 -24.50 3.87
C GLU A 92 21.38 -24.59 2.40
N PRO A 93 22.36 -23.73 2.06
CA PRO A 93 23.71 -24.28 2.03
C PRO A 93 24.65 -23.49 2.93
N THR A 94 25.03 -24.10 4.06
CA THR A 94 26.23 -23.72 4.81
C THR A 94 27.44 -24.07 3.94
N GLY A 95 27.95 -23.07 3.23
CA GLY A 95 29.33 -23.06 2.78
C GLY A 95 30.22 -22.79 3.97
N THR A 96 30.90 -23.80 4.47
CA THR A 96 32.08 -23.63 5.33
C THR A 96 33.19 -24.47 4.75
N ASP A 97 34.03 -23.78 4.00
CA ASP A 97 35.40 -24.14 3.69
C ASP A 97 36.16 -24.20 5.03
N GLU A 98 36.49 -25.39 5.51
CA GLU A 98 37.60 -25.66 6.44
C GLU A 98 37.79 -27.19 6.58
N GLN A 99 38.55 -27.80 5.66
CA GLN A 99 39.19 -29.09 5.95
C GLN A 99 40.68 -28.88 6.12
N ALA A 100 41.09 -29.28 7.32
CA ALA A 100 42.39 -29.10 7.93
C ALA A 100 43.51 -29.92 7.26
N SER A 101 44.70 -29.45 7.60
CA SER A 101 46.04 -30.00 7.41
C SER A 101 46.21 -31.50 7.70
#